data_AF-E6MIT8-F1
#
_entry.id   AF-E6MIT8-F1
#
_cell.length_a   1.000
_cell.length_b   1.000
_cell.length_c   1.000
_cell.angle_alpha   90.00
_cell.angle_beta   90.00
_cell.angle_gamma   90.00
#
_symmetry.space_group_name_H-M   'P 1'
#
loop_
_entity.id
_entity.type
_entity.pdbx_description
1 polymer ?
#
loop_
_entity_poly.entity_id
_entity_poly.type
_entity_poly.pdbx_seq_one_letter_code
_entity_poly.pdbx_strand_id
1 'polypeptide(L)'
;MTTGIKFCGGCNPQYDRKACAEQLMARLPDPVEIAAPGVPYDAVYVICGCQVCCADVSAMNTRHLIYIADDGAARRDVCRKTPKEVPPSPTKAKT
;
A
#
# COMPACT_ATOMS: atom_id res chain seq x y z
N MET A 1 -1.70 8.39 -13.35
CA MET A 1 -1.11 7.26 -12.59
C MET A 1 -2.04 7.00 -11.42
N THR A 2 -2.55 5.79 -11.22
CA THR A 2 -3.51 5.51 -10.13
C THR A 2 -2.76 5.08 -8.88
N THR A 3 -2.87 5.87 -7.81
CA THR A 3 -2.19 5.59 -6.54
C THR A 3 -3.21 5.23 -5.47
N GLY A 4 -3.01 4.08 -4.83
CA GLY A 4 -3.83 3.62 -3.72
C GLY A 4 -3.11 3.76 -2.38
N ILE A 5 -3.85 4.06 -1.32
CA ILE A 5 -3.40 3.93 0.08
C ILE A 5 -4.18 2.81 0.77
N LYS A 6 -3.45 1.97 1.50
CA LYS A 6 -4.01 0.96 2.40
C LYS A 6 -3.44 1.16 3.81
N PHE A 7 -4.27 0.98 4.83
CA PHE A 7 -3.85 1.02 6.22
C PHE A 7 -3.68 -0.39 6.81
N CYS A 8 -2.69 -0.58 7.69
CA CYS A 8 -2.61 -1.81 8.48
C CYS A 8 -3.70 -1.85 9.58
N GLY A 9 -3.96 -3.05 10.11
CA GLY A 9 -5.03 -3.36 11.06
C GLY A 9 -4.94 -2.74 12.46
N GLY A 10 -4.26 -1.60 12.64
CA GLY A 10 -4.43 -0.78 13.85
C GLY A 10 -3.65 -1.22 15.09
N CYS A 11 -2.78 -2.23 15.01
CA CYS A 11 -2.05 -2.79 16.17
C CYS A 11 -1.31 -1.76 17.05
N ASN A 12 -0.86 -0.65 16.47
CA ASN A 12 -0.37 0.52 17.20
C ASN A 12 -1.40 1.67 17.09
N PRO A 13 -2.22 1.94 18.11
CA PRO A 13 -3.23 3.00 18.09
C PRO A 13 -2.64 4.40 18.28
N GLN A 14 -1.42 4.53 18.82
CA GLN A 14 -0.76 5.82 18.99
C GLN A 14 -0.21 6.39 17.67
N TYR A 15 -0.04 5.54 16.66
CA TYR A 15 0.41 5.97 15.35
C TYR A 15 -0.71 6.63 14.55
N ASP A 16 -0.55 7.93 14.27
CA ASP A 16 -1.49 8.69 13.45
C ASP A 16 -1.30 8.38 11.96
N ARG A 17 -2.02 7.34 11.53
CA ARG A 17 -2.07 6.90 10.13
C ARG A 17 -2.64 7.95 9.21
N LYS A 18 -3.56 8.79 9.70
CA LYS A 18 -4.20 9.83 8.88
C LYS A 18 -3.20 10.95 8.60
N ALA A 19 -2.51 11.43 9.62
CA ALA A 19 -1.44 12.42 9.45
C ALA A 19 -0.36 11.94 8.49
N CYS A 20 0.05 10.66 8.58
CA CYS A 20 0.99 10.07 7.63
C CYS A 20 0.43 10.05 6.19
N ALA A 21 -0.83 9.65 6.02
CA ALA A 21 -1.48 9.66 4.71
C ALA A 21 -1.58 11.08 4.12
N GLU A 22 -1.94 12.06 4.93
CA GLU A 22 -2.04 13.47 4.52
C GLU A 22 -0.68 14.01 4.07
N GLN A 23 0.39 13.74 4.81
CA GLN A 23 1.75 14.11 4.42
C GLN A 23 2.20 13.42 3.12
N LEU A 24 1.82 12.15 2.93
CA LEU A 24 2.10 11.43 1.69
C LEU A 24 1.34 12.03 0.51
N MET A 25 0.05 12.30 0.68
CA MET A 25 -0.81 12.92 -0.34
C MET A 25 -0.30 14.30 -0.73
N ALA A 26 0.18 15.10 0.22
CA ALA A 26 0.75 16.42 -0.05
C ALA A 26 2.06 16.39 -0.86
N ARG A 27 2.78 15.26 -0.86
CA ARG A 27 4.06 15.09 -1.58
C ARG A 27 3.88 14.44 -2.95
N LEU A 28 2.73 13.82 -3.19
CA LEU A 28 2.43 13.17 -4.45
C LEU A 28 1.76 14.17 -5.41
N PRO A 29 2.15 14.19 -6.68
CA PRO A 29 1.54 15.08 -7.67
C PRO A 29 0.16 14.61 -8.12
N ASP A 30 -0.12 13.31 -7.98
CA ASP A 30 -1.36 12.66 -8.42
C ASP A 30 -2.34 12.45 -7.25
N PRO A 31 -3.66 12.47 -7.52
CA PRO A 31 -4.67 12.13 -6.52
C PRO A 31 -4.50 10.69 -6.04
N VAL A 32 -4.65 10.52 -4.72
CA VAL A 32 -4.51 9.23 -4.05
C VAL A 32 -5.87 8.82 -3.50
N GLU A 33 -6.24 7.57 -3.71
CA GLU A 33 -7.51 7.01 -3.24
C GLU A 33 -7.28 5.86 -2.24
N ILE A 34 -8.34 5.45 -1.55
CA ILE A 34 -8.27 4.25 -0.71
C ILE A 34 -8.23 3.03 -1.61
N ALA A 35 -7.17 2.25 -1.47
CA ALA A 35 -6.89 1.13 -2.37
C ALA A 35 -7.94 0.02 -2.17
N ALA A 36 -8.68 -0.31 -3.23
CA ALA A 36 -9.70 -1.34 -3.23
C ALA A 36 -9.17 -2.69 -3.76
N PRO A 37 -9.65 -3.83 -3.22
CA PRO A 37 -9.29 -5.15 -3.74
C PRO A 37 -9.63 -5.33 -5.22
N GLY A 38 -8.72 -5.90 -6.00
CA GLY A 38 -8.94 -6.19 -7.43
C GLY A 38 -8.92 -4.98 -8.37
N VAL A 39 -8.89 -3.75 -7.84
CA VAL A 39 -8.74 -2.53 -8.65
C VAL A 39 -7.27 -2.38 -9.06
N PRO A 40 -6.98 -2.12 -10.35
CA PRO A 40 -5.62 -1.91 -10.83
C PRO A 40 -5.06 -0.55 -10.38
N TYR A 41 -3.91 -0.59 -9.70
CA TYR A 41 -3.14 0.59 -9.30
C TYR A 41 -1.73 0.55 -9.92
N ASP A 42 -1.16 1.71 -10.19
CA ASP A 42 0.26 1.82 -10.54
C ASP A 42 1.12 1.64 -9.29
N ALA A 43 0.72 2.25 -8.18
CA ALA A 43 1.39 2.13 -6.90
C ALA A 43 0.37 2.02 -5.75
N VAL A 44 0.66 1.17 -4.77
CA VAL A 44 -0.09 1.08 -3.52
C VAL A 44 0.85 1.31 -2.34
N TYR A 45 0.53 2.31 -1.53
CA TYR A 45 1.24 2.64 -0.30
C TYR A 45 0.50 2.02 0.88
N VAL A 46 1.22 1.18 1.64
CA VAL A 46 0.69 0.50 2.81
C VAL A 46 1.25 1.17 4.06
N ILE A 47 0.41 1.98 4.71
CA ILE A 47 0.75 2.71 5.93
C ILE A 47 0.60 1.77 7.13
N CYS A 48 1.73 1.45 7.74
CA CYS A 48 1.90 0.50 8.83
C CYS A 48 2.28 1.24 10.11
N GLY A 49 1.51 1.06 11.18
CA GLY A 49 1.83 1.66 12.48
C GLY A 49 2.95 0.95 13.27
N CYS A 50 3.55 -0.11 12.71
CA CYS A 50 4.71 -0.78 13.29
C CYS A 50 5.55 -1.42 12.18
N GLN A 51 6.81 -1.73 12.49
CA GLN A 51 7.77 -2.34 11.55
C GLN A 51 7.40 -3.77 11.10
N VAL A 52 6.39 -4.40 11.72
CA VAL A 52 5.94 -5.76 11.36
C VAL A 52 5.22 -5.80 10.01
N CYS A 53 4.67 -4.65 9.55
CA CYS A 53 3.90 -4.50 8.32
C CYS A 53 2.97 -5.69 8.02
N CYS A 54 2.14 -6.05 8.98
CA CYS A 54 1.29 -7.24 8.94
C CYS A 54 0.07 -7.14 8.00
N ALA A 55 -0.08 -6.04 7.27
CA ALA A 55 -1.22 -5.82 6.39
C ALA A 55 -1.24 -6.84 5.24
N ASP A 56 -2.38 -7.51 5.05
CA ASP A 56 -2.59 -8.39 3.91
C ASP A 56 -2.78 -7.59 2.62
N VAL A 57 -1.96 -7.90 1.62
CA VAL A 57 -1.88 -7.24 0.31
C VAL A 57 -2.15 -8.22 -0.84
N SER A 58 -2.48 -9.49 -0.53
CA SER A 58 -2.68 -10.54 -1.53
C SER A 58 -3.78 -10.21 -2.56
N ALA A 59 -4.78 -9.43 -2.16
CA ALA A 59 -5.87 -8.98 -3.02
C ALA A 59 -5.59 -7.67 -3.77
N MET A 60 -4.39 -7.08 -3.62
CA MET A 60 -4.01 -5.83 -4.29
C MET A 60 -3.48 -6.13 -5.70
N ASN A 61 -4.05 -5.46 -6.70
CA ASN A 61 -3.57 -5.53 -8.08
C ASN A 61 -2.75 -4.26 -8.37
N THR A 62 -1.44 -4.30 -8.09
CA THR A 62 -0.56 -3.13 -8.25
C THR A 62 0.79 -3.49 -8.87
N ARG A 63 1.39 -2.56 -9.61
CA ARG A 63 2.76 -2.71 -10.13
C ARG A 63 3.81 -2.46 -9.05
N HIS A 64 3.58 -1.46 -8.21
CA HIS A 64 4.47 -1.11 -7.11
C HIS A 64 3.73 -1.22 -5.78
N LEU A 65 4.35 -1.91 -4.82
CA LEU A 65 3.84 -2.01 -3.45
C LEU A 65 4.89 -1.43 -2.51
N ILE A 66 4.52 -0.41 -1.75
CA ILE A 66 5.45 0.37 -0.93
C ILE A 66 4.94 0.37 0.51
N TYR A 67 5.80 0.03 1.46
CA TYR A 67 5.45 0.04 2.89
C TYR A 67 6.00 1.29 3.56
N ILE A 68 5.17 1.95 4.38
CA ILE A 68 5.57 3.06 5.23
C ILE A 68 5.36 2.60 6.66
N ALA A 69 6.45 2.47 7.42
CA ALA A 69 6.41 2.06 8.83
C ALA A 69 6.93 3.17 9.73
N ASP A 70 6.61 3.07 11.03
CA ASP A 70 6.98 4.02 12.10
C ASP A 70 8.49 4.03 12.39
N ASP A 71 9.25 4.56 11.43
CA ASP A 71 10.52 5.28 11.59
C ASP A 71 10.53 6.53 10.67
N GLY A 72 9.39 6.89 10.06
CA GLY A 72 9.27 7.99 9.08
C GLY A 72 9.98 7.76 7.75
N ALA A 73 10.78 6.70 7.63
CA ALA A 73 11.46 6.34 6.40
C ALA A 73 10.55 5.47 5.52
N ALA A 74 10.12 6.01 4.37
CA ALA A 74 9.53 5.20 3.30
C ALA A 74 10.59 4.19 2.81
N ARG A 75 10.54 2.96 3.33
CA ARG A 75 11.42 1.88 2.87
C ARG A 75 10.76 1.22 1.68
N ARG A 76 11.37 1.35 0.50
CA ARG A 76 10.98 0.57 -0.68
C ARG A 76 11.10 -0.95 -0.42
N ASP A 77 11.96 -1.36 0.53
CA ASP A 77 12.50 -2.73 0.54
C ASP A 77 12.47 -3.49 1.88
N VAL A 78 11.83 -3.02 2.96
CA VAL A 78 11.89 -3.76 4.25
C VAL A 78 10.56 -3.83 4.98
N CYS A 79 9.72 -4.78 4.57
CA CYS A 79 9.21 -5.78 5.50
C CYS A 79 9.35 -7.14 4.82
N ARG A 80 10.04 -8.07 5.49
CA ARG A 80 10.49 -9.36 4.97
C ARG A 80 9.34 -10.37 4.84
N LYS A 81 8.23 -9.98 4.22
CA LYS A 81 7.26 -10.87 3.60
C LYS A 81 7.31 -10.54 2.13
N THR A 82 8.07 -11.33 1.38
CA THR A 82 8.22 -11.21 -0.07
C THR A 82 6.88 -10.81 -0.70
N PRO A 83 6.78 -9.63 -1.35
CA PRO A 83 5.73 -9.44 -2.34
C PRO A 83 5.97 -10.53 -3.37
N LYS A 84 5.06 -11.50 -3.47
CA LYS A 84 4.98 -12.25 -4.73
C LYS A 84 4.72 -11.17 -5.75
N GLU A 85 5.62 -11.00 -6.71
CA GLU A 85 5.34 -10.31 -7.96
C GLU A 85 4.00 -10.87 -8.42
N VAL A 86 2.93 -10.09 -8.27
CA VAL A 86 1.59 -10.55 -8.64
C VAL A 86 1.61 -10.48 -10.15
N PRO A 87 1.67 -11.63 -10.87
CA PRO A 87 1.54 -11.57 -12.31
C PRO A 87 0.22 -10.87 -12.62
N PRO A 88 0.15 -10.01 -13.64
CA PRO A 88 -1.09 -9.35 -14.01
C PRO A 88 -2.15 -10.43 -14.15
N SER A 89 -3.21 -10.31 -13.34
CA SER A 89 -4.31 -11.27 -13.32
C SER A 89 -4.77 -11.50 -14.77
N PRO A 90 -4.80 -12.74 -15.28
CA PRO A 90 -5.21 -12.96 -16.66
C PRO A 90 -6.66 -12.52 -16.79
N THR A 91 -6.89 -11.51 -17.62
CA THR A 91 -8.21 -11.06 -18.05
C THR A 91 -8.98 -12.29 -18.50
N LYS A 92 -9.96 -12.74 -17.72
CA LYS A 92 -10.84 -13.82 -18.13
C LYS A 92 -11.67 -13.32 -19.31
N ALA A 93 -11.20 -13.57 -20.52
CA ALA A 93 -12.02 -13.57 -21.71
C ALA A 93 -13.11 -14.63 -21.51
N LYS A 94 -14.32 -14.18 -21.19
CA LYS A 94 -15.51 -15.03 -21.27
C LYS A 94 -15.94 -15.06 -22.74
N THR A 95 -15.63 -16.16 -23.40
CA THR A 95 -16.37 -16.66 -24.57
C THR A 95 -17.71 -17.22 -24.12
#